data_AF-A0A9P5YN10-F1
#
_entry.id   AF-A0A9P5YN10-F1
#
_cell.length_a   1.000
_cell.length_b   1.000
_cell.length_c   1.000
_cell.angle_alpha   90.00
_cell.angle_beta   90.00
_cell.angle_gamma   90.00
#
_symmetry.space_group_name_H-M   'P 1'
#
loop_
_entity.id
_entity.type
_entity.pdbx_description
1 polymer ?
#
loop_
_entity_poly.entity_id
_entity_poly.type
_entity_poly.pdbx_seq_one_letter_code
_entity_poly.pdbx_strand_id
1 'polypeptide(L)'
;MEIDSFPNSGQLFRSAFDLPNSASELLKLIKEHPTYPAIIELVVIYAIVAEKNPIRAEALASTMLQVRNAPDAPTVGDYTIAEIFYRELASLHRRALEVDDIEPLTPSNFFLTSSLLSALSF
;
A
#
# COMPACT_ATOMS: atom_id res chain seq x y z
N MET A 1 14.70 -3.36 -11.74
CA MET A 1 13.97 -4.62 -12.01
C MET A 1 12.93 -4.69 -10.91
N GLU A 2 11.65 -4.49 -11.21
CA GLU A 2 10.58 -4.75 -10.23
C GLU A 2 10.68 -6.25 -9.92
N ILE A 3 11.09 -6.58 -8.69
CA ILE A 3 11.09 -7.97 -8.23
C ILE A 3 9.68 -8.18 -7.71
N ASP A 4 8.88 -8.84 -8.53
CA ASP A 4 7.57 -9.35 -8.15
C ASP A 4 7.70 -10.21 -6.87
N SER A 5 6.89 -9.93 -5.85
CA SER A 5 6.82 -10.74 -4.63
C SER A 5 6.24 -12.13 -4.88
N PHE A 6 5.42 -12.26 -5.92
CA PHE A 6 4.90 -13.50 -6.50
C PHE A 6 4.56 -13.25 -7.98
N PRO A 7 4.42 -14.28 -8.84
CA PRO A 7 4.30 -14.07 -10.29
C PRO A 7 3.22 -13.04 -10.68
N ASN A 8 3.63 -11.93 -11.31
CA ASN A 8 2.79 -10.83 -11.77
C ASN A 8 2.11 -10.02 -10.64
N SER A 9 2.63 -10.07 -9.41
CA SER A 9 2.09 -9.36 -8.24
C SER A 9 1.82 -7.88 -8.51
N GLY A 10 2.78 -7.18 -9.12
CA GLY A 10 2.64 -5.76 -9.41
C GLY A 10 1.51 -5.45 -10.38
N GLN A 11 1.24 -6.32 -11.36
CA GLN A 11 0.10 -6.16 -12.27
C GLN A 11 -1.21 -6.50 -11.56
N LEU A 12 -1.23 -7.58 -10.80
CA LEU A 12 -2.43 -8.05 -10.08
C LEU A 12 -2.90 -7.03 -9.05
N PHE A 13 -1.99 -6.42 -8.28
CA PHE A 13 -2.35 -5.37 -7.33
C PHE A 13 -2.89 -4.12 -8.04
N ARG A 14 -2.27 -3.69 -9.14
CA ARG A 14 -2.76 -2.53 -9.93
C ARG A 14 -4.17 -2.81 -10.46
N SER A 15 -4.39 -3.98 -11.04
CA SER A 15 -5.71 -4.38 -11.53
C SER A 15 -6.74 -4.46 -10.40
N ALA A 16 -6.36 -4.98 -9.22
CA ALA A 16 -7.26 -5.04 -8.08
C ALA A 16 -7.72 -3.66 -7.60
N PHE A 17 -6.84 -2.65 -7.60
CA PHE A 17 -7.20 -1.27 -7.25
C PHE A 17 -8.17 -0.61 -8.24
N ASP A 18 -8.31 -1.12 -9.46
CA ASP A 18 -9.27 -0.59 -10.44
C ASP A 18 -10.66 -1.22 -10.33
N LEU A 19 -10.82 -2.26 -9.50
CA LEU A 19 -12.08 -2.96 -9.34
C LEU A 19 -12.99 -2.27 -8.30
N PRO A 20 -14.33 -2.27 -8.49
CA PRO A 20 -15.27 -1.74 -7.51
C PRO A 20 -15.17 -2.41 -6.13
N ASN A 21 -14.78 -3.69 -6.08
CA ASN A 21 -14.61 -4.49 -4.86
C ASN A 21 -13.11 -4.63 -4.46
N SER A 22 -12.30 -3.59 -4.73
CA SER A 22 -10.83 -3.61 -4.56
C SER A 22 -10.37 -4.28 -3.27
N ALA A 23 -10.94 -3.95 -2.11
CA ALA A 23 -10.48 -4.46 -0.81
C ALA A 23 -10.56 -5.99 -0.72
N SER A 24 -11.65 -6.59 -1.22
CA SER A 24 -11.84 -8.04 -1.21
C SER A 24 -10.83 -8.75 -2.10
N GLU A 25 -10.53 -8.19 -3.28
CA GLU A 25 -9.57 -8.79 -4.22
C GLU A 25 -8.14 -8.66 -3.72
N LEU A 26 -7.77 -7.51 -3.16
CA LEU A 26 -6.46 -7.32 -2.53
C LEU A 26 -6.27 -8.29 -1.36
N LEU A 27 -7.29 -8.44 -0.51
CA LEU A 27 -7.25 -9.37 0.60
C LEU A 27 -7.12 -10.83 0.13
N LYS A 28 -7.80 -11.20 -0.96
CA LYS A 28 -7.65 -12.52 -1.59
C LYS A 28 -6.21 -12.77 -2.03
N LEU A 29 -5.61 -11.83 -2.77
CA LEU A 29 -4.21 -11.94 -3.21
C LEU A 29 -3.25 -12.09 -2.02
N ILE A 30 -3.46 -11.32 -0.96
CA ILE A 30 -2.65 -11.42 0.27
C ILE A 30 -2.83 -12.76 0.97
N LYS A 31 -4.04 -13.32 1.00
CA LYS A 31 -4.29 -14.66 1.57
C LYS A 31 -3.64 -15.78 0.76
N GLU A 32 -3.60 -15.64 -0.55
CA GLU A 32 -2.92 -16.59 -1.44
C GLU A 32 -1.38 -16.50 -1.29
N HIS A 33 -0.87 -15.32 -0.96
CA HIS A 33 0.57 -15.05 -0.81
C HIS A 33 0.90 -14.24 0.46
N PRO A 34 0.72 -14.79 1.68
CA PRO A 34 0.84 -14.05 2.94
C PRO A 34 2.31 -13.88 3.34
N THR A 35 3.04 -13.07 2.56
CA THR A 35 4.48 -12.86 2.70
C THR A 35 4.80 -11.39 2.90
N TYR A 36 5.88 -11.09 3.63
CA TYR A 36 6.28 -9.71 3.88
C TYR A 36 6.54 -8.94 2.58
N PRO A 37 7.22 -9.52 1.56
CA PRO A 37 7.36 -8.88 0.25
C PRO A 37 6.04 -8.52 -0.43
N ALA A 38 5.02 -9.38 -0.35
CA ALA A 38 3.72 -9.09 -0.95
C ALA A 38 3.01 -7.90 -0.30
N ILE A 39 3.12 -7.76 1.03
CA ILE A 39 2.55 -6.62 1.75
C ILE A 39 3.32 -5.33 1.44
N ILE A 40 4.67 -5.36 1.38
CA ILE A 40 5.46 -4.20 0.95
C ILE A 40 5.04 -3.77 -0.44
N GLU A 41 4.99 -4.71 -1.38
CA GLU A 41 4.68 -4.41 -2.77
C GLU A 41 3.28 -3.82 -2.91
N LEU A 42 2.28 -4.33 -2.18
CA LEU A 42 0.97 -3.72 -2.09
C LEU A 42 1.05 -2.24 -1.67
N VAL A 43 1.80 -1.92 -0.62
CA VAL A 43 1.96 -0.54 -0.13
C VAL A 43 2.65 0.35 -1.17
N VAL A 44 3.66 -0.17 -1.86
CA VAL A 44 4.36 0.54 -2.96
C VAL A 44 3.42 0.80 -4.13
N ILE A 45 2.65 -0.21 -4.55
CA ILE A 45 1.68 -0.08 -5.65
C ILE A 45 0.58 0.91 -5.29
N TYR A 46 0.08 0.86 -4.05
CA TYR A 46 -0.86 1.85 -3.53
C TYR A 46 -0.31 3.28 -3.69
N ALA A 47 0.93 3.53 -3.26
CA ALA A 47 1.55 4.85 -3.37
C ALA A 47 1.65 5.31 -4.84
N ILE A 48 2.09 4.44 -5.74
CA ILE A 48 2.20 4.72 -7.17
C ILE A 48 0.83 5.04 -7.80
N VAL A 49 -0.20 4.25 -7.48
CA VAL A 49 -1.55 4.44 -8.05
C VAL A 49 -2.20 5.72 -7.50
N ALA A 50 -2.03 5.99 -6.20
CA ALA A 50 -2.53 7.21 -5.57
C ALA A 50 -1.84 8.48 -6.11
N GLU A 51 -0.53 8.40 -6.36
CA GLU A 51 0.23 9.51 -6.96
C GLU A 51 -0.23 9.80 -8.40
N LYS A 52 -0.43 8.76 -9.22
CA LYS A 52 -0.89 8.89 -10.61
C LYS A 52 -2.31 9.43 -10.73
N ASN A 53 -3.17 9.18 -9.75
CA ASN A 53 -4.54 9.69 -9.75
C ASN A 53 -4.94 10.23 -8.36
N PRO A 54 -4.57 11.49 -8.06
CA PRO A 54 -4.82 12.10 -6.75
C PRO A 54 -6.29 12.18 -6.38
N ILE A 55 -7.19 12.30 -7.36
CA ILE A 55 -8.64 12.34 -7.15
C ILE A 55 -9.15 11.04 -6.50
N ARG A 56 -8.49 9.91 -6.79
CA ARG A 56 -8.85 8.60 -6.22
C ARG A 56 -8.15 8.30 -4.90
N ALA A 57 -7.24 9.16 -4.42
CA ALA A 57 -6.38 8.85 -3.29
C ALA A 57 -7.17 8.51 -2.00
N GLU A 58 -8.24 9.23 -1.70
CA GLU A 58 -9.08 8.96 -0.53
C GLU A 58 -9.78 7.60 -0.62
N ALA A 59 -10.33 7.26 -1.79
CA ALA A 59 -10.96 5.96 -2.03
C ALA A 59 -9.94 4.79 -1.93
N LEU A 60 -8.72 5.00 -2.42
CA LEU A 60 -7.62 4.04 -2.31
C LEU A 60 -7.16 3.88 -0.85
N ALA A 61 -7.08 4.98 -0.09
CA ALA A 61 -6.75 4.93 1.34
C ALA A 61 -7.84 4.19 2.14
N SER A 62 -9.12 4.45 1.84
CA SER A 62 -10.25 3.70 2.42
C SER A 62 -10.19 2.20 2.08
N THR A 63 -9.76 1.86 0.86
CA THR A 63 -9.53 0.46 0.46
C THR A 63 -8.43 -0.19 1.30
N MET A 64 -7.29 0.48 1.48
CA MET A 64 -6.19 -0.01 2.33
C MET A 64 -6.63 -0.19 3.79
N LEU A 65 -7.47 0.72 4.30
CA LEU A 65 -8.05 0.63 5.64
C LEU A 65 -8.95 -0.61 5.80
N GLN A 66 -9.76 -0.93 4.78
CA GLN A 66 -10.59 -2.14 4.78
C GLN A 66 -9.75 -3.41 4.77
N VAL A 67 -8.67 -3.46 3.97
CA VAL A 67 -7.73 -4.60 3.97
C VAL A 67 -7.06 -4.74 5.33
N ARG A 68 -6.61 -3.64 5.92
CA ARG A 68 -5.97 -3.60 7.24
C ARG A 68 -6.87 -4.14 8.35
N ASN A 69 -8.14 -3.73 8.34
CA ASN A 69 -9.11 -4.02 9.39
C ASN A 69 -9.94 -5.29 9.09
N ALA A 70 -9.63 -6.02 8.00
CA ALA A 70 -10.38 -7.22 7.65
C ALA A 70 -10.25 -8.26 8.77
N PRO A 71 -11.36 -8.82 9.28
CA PRO A 71 -11.34 -9.74 10.42
C PRO A 71 -10.63 -11.07 10.10
N ASP A 72 -10.48 -11.39 8.82
CA ASP A 72 -9.82 -12.58 8.31
C ASP A 72 -8.52 -12.25 7.55
N ALA A 73 -7.92 -11.08 7.83
CA ALA A 73 -6.58 -10.74 7.38
C ALA A 73 -5.55 -11.75 7.91
N PRO A 74 -4.67 -12.33 7.05
CA PRO A 74 -3.64 -13.23 7.52
C PRO A 74 -2.56 -12.48 8.31
N THR A 75 -1.91 -13.20 9.22
CA THR A 75 -0.63 -12.78 9.80
C THR A 75 0.51 -13.19 8.87
N VAL A 76 1.56 -12.38 8.85
CA VAL A 76 2.75 -12.60 8.04
C VAL A 76 3.94 -12.74 8.97
N GLY A 77 4.35 -13.98 9.23
CA GLY A 77 5.23 -14.29 10.36
C GLY A 77 4.58 -13.87 11.67
N ASP A 78 5.29 -13.07 12.46
CA ASP A 78 4.83 -12.57 13.76
C ASP A 78 4.11 -11.21 13.67
N TYR A 79 3.89 -10.69 12.46
CA TYR A 79 3.30 -9.36 12.25
C TYR A 79 1.90 -9.45 11.65
N THR A 80 1.03 -8.56 12.11
CA THR A 80 -0.25 -8.25 11.46
C THR A 80 -0.04 -7.37 10.24
N ILE A 81 -0.99 -7.37 9.29
CA ILE A 81 -0.98 -6.44 8.16
C ILE A 81 -0.92 -4.98 8.65
N ALA A 82 -1.61 -4.66 9.74
CA ALA A 82 -1.62 -3.32 10.32
C ALA A 82 -0.22 -2.85 10.76
N GLU A 83 0.56 -3.71 11.43
CA GLU A 83 1.92 -3.38 11.86
C GLU A 83 2.85 -3.19 10.66
N ILE A 84 2.70 -4.01 9.62
CA ILE A 84 3.50 -3.89 8.40
C ILE A 84 3.14 -2.59 7.66
N PHE A 85 1.85 -2.32 7.47
CA PHE A 85 1.38 -1.07 6.85
C PHE A 85 1.91 0.16 7.61
N TYR A 86 1.83 0.16 8.94
CA TYR A 86 2.35 1.24 9.77
C TYR A 86 3.85 1.49 9.49
N ARG A 87 4.67 0.44 9.51
CA ARG A 87 6.12 0.54 9.29
C ARG A 87 6.46 1.00 7.88
N GLU A 88 5.84 0.40 6.87
CA GLU A 88 6.19 0.66 5.47
C GLU A 88 5.69 2.03 5.01
N LEU A 89 4.49 2.45 5.42
CA LEU A 89 4.01 3.80 5.14
C LEU A 89 4.89 4.85 5.83
N ALA A 90 5.28 4.64 7.10
CA ALA A 90 6.18 5.55 7.80
C ALA A 90 7.57 5.63 7.14
N SER A 91 8.10 4.50 6.65
CA SER A 91 9.36 4.44 5.89
C SER A 91 9.28 5.22 4.58
N LEU A 92 8.19 5.06 3.81
CA LEU A 92 7.95 5.83 2.59
C LEU A 92 7.86 7.34 2.89
N HIS A 93 7.19 7.72 3.99
CA HIS A 93 7.12 9.12 4.42
C HIS A 93 8.49 9.69 4.76
N ARG A 94 9.30 8.95 5.54
CA ARG A 94 10.63 9.40 5.94
C ARG A 94 11.53 9.61 4.72
N ARG A 95 11.51 8.67 3.76
CA ARG A 95 12.27 8.79 2.51
C ARG A 95 11.83 10.01 1.69
N ALA A 96 10.54 10.30 1.66
CA ALA A 96 10.01 11.48 0.99
C ALA A 96 10.49 12.81 1.59
N LEU A 97 10.75 12.85 2.90
CA LEU A 97 11.21 14.05 3.61
C LEU A 97 12.74 14.24 3.60
N GLU A 98 13.51 13.18 3.35
CA GLU A 98 14.98 13.16 3.45
C GLU A 98 15.73 13.48 2.12
N VAL A 99 15.08 14.03 1.08
CA VAL A 99 15.74 14.22 -0.24
C VAL A 99 16.32 15.63 -0.45
N ASP A 100 17.65 15.73 -0.33
CA ASP A 100 18.56 16.41 -1.26
C ASP A 100 19.30 15.30 -2.07
N ASP A 101 19.28 15.39 -3.40
CA ASP A 101 20.20 14.75 -4.37
C ASP A 101 20.21 13.21 -4.61
N ILE A 102 19.05 12.58 -4.85
CA ILE A 102 18.84 11.51 -5.87
C ILE A 102 17.33 11.52 -6.24
N GLU A 103 16.90 11.89 -7.47
CA GLU A 103 15.53 11.54 -7.92
C GLU A 103 15.40 10.00 -7.94
N PRO A 104 14.43 9.34 -7.24
CA PRO A 104 12.98 9.48 -7.46
C PRO A 104 12.05 9.23 -6.22
N LEU A 105 10.73 9.43 -6.43
CA LEU A 105 9.61 9.35 -5.46
C LEU A 105 9.64 10.41 -4.33
N THR A 106 9.85 11.67 -4.70
CA THR A 106 9.30 12.78 -3.92
C THR A 106 7.79 12.81 -4.16
N PRO A 107 6.94 12.51 -3.15
CA PRO A 107 5.53 12.78 -3.29
C PRO A 107 5.37 14.30 -3.28
N SER A 108 5.29 14.88 -4.47
CA SER A 108 4.88 16.26 -4.71
C SER A 108 3.44 16.53 -4.22
N ASN A 109 2.81 15.53 -3.61
CA ASN A 109 1.38 15.45 -3.42
C ASN A 109 1.05 15.40 -1.93
N PHE A 110 0.52 16.53 -1.44
CA PHE A 110 -0.04 16.72 -0.10
C PHE A 110 -0.96 15.55 0.34
N PHE A 111 -1.58 14.86 -0.63
CA PHE A 111 -2.42 13.69 -0.45
C PHE A 111 -1.72 12.45 0.13
N LEU A 112 -0.44 12.21 -0.13
CA LEU A 112 0.30 11.09 0.47
C LEU A 112 0.49 11.35 1.97
N THR A 113 0.79 12.59 2.34
CA THR A 113 0.81 13.07 3.72
C THR A 113 -0.57 12.99 4.39
N SER A 114 -1.64 13.39 3.70
CA SER A 114 -3.01 13.27 4.21
C SER A 114 -3.45 11.82 4.39
N SER A 115 -3.09 10.93 3.46
CA SER A 115 -3.44 9.51 3.54
C SER A 115 -2.68 8.79 4.66
N LEU A 116 -1.42 9.18 4.90
CA LEU A 116 -0.63 8.76 6.06
C LEU A 116 -1.29 9.18 7.38
N LEU A 117 -1.69 10.45 7.51
CA LEU A 117 -2.35 10.95 8.71
C LEU A 117 -3.71 10.27 8.95
N SER A 118 -4.50 10.02 7.90
CA SER A 118 -5.78 9.32 8.03
C SER A 118 -5.62 7.83 8.34
N ALA A 119 -4.62 7.16 7.76
CA ALA A 119 -4.34 5.75 8.07
C ALA A 119 -3.77 5.55 9.49
N LEU A 120 -3.11 6.58 10.06
CA LEU A 120 -2.58 6.57 11.42
C LEU A 120 -3.57 7.08 12.49
N SER A 121 -4.71 7.64 12.07
CA SER A 121 -5.75 8.08 13.00
C SER A 121 -6.52 6.86 13.53
N PHE A 122 -6.54 6.72 14.86
CA PHE A 122 -7.17 5.64 15.62
C PHE A 122 -8.70 5.68 15.58
#